data_AF-A0A1V4Q6E7-F1
#
_entry.id   AF-A0A1V4Q6E7-F1
#
_cell.length_a   1.000
_cell.length_b   1.000
_cell.length_c   1.000
_cell.angle_alpha   90.00
_cell.angle_beta   90.00
_cell.angle_gamma   90.00
#
_symmetry.space_group_name_H-M   'P 1'
#
loop_
_entity.id
_entity.type
_entity.pdbx_description
1 polymer ?
#
loop_
_entity_poly.entity_id
_entity_poly.type
_entity_poly.pdbx_seq_one_letter_code
_entity_poly.pdbx_strand_id
1 'polypeptide(L)'
;MVNWTVDVPIDELPELPPLPGDLQARFADALARPALQQPSWPAEDARRMRTVLESVPPICMPAEVRTLADQLAEVAQGRAFLLQGGDCAETFADNTEPHIKGNIRTLLQMAVVLTYGASLPVVKVARIAGQYAKPRSADTDALGLPSYRGDMVNGFPAEEATRIHDPSRLVRAYANAAAAMNLVRALTHSEADLRRVHDWNREFVRTSPAGARYEALASEIDRGLRFMDACGVSDSSLGAADIFASHEALVLDYERALLRLAEAPEDPSVGADGKVLYDLSAHFLWIGERTRQLDGAHIAFAELIRNPIGIKIGPTTTPEQAVEYVERLDPYNEPGRLTLVARMGNGKVRDVLPPIVTAVEASGHKVIWQSDPMHGNTHSSPTGYKTRHFDRVVDEG
;
A
#
# COMPACT_ATOMS: atom_id res chain seq x y z
N MET A 1 -12.43 -12.89 -26.46
CA MET A 1 -12.34 -12.49 -25.04
C MET A 1 -13.57 -13.03 -24.35
N VAL A 2 -13.42 -13.93 -23.38
CA VAL A 2 -14.54 -14.31 -22.50
C VAL A 2 -14.75 -13.13 -21.57
N ASN A 3 -15.82 -12.38 -21.77
CA ASN A 3 -16.18 -11.28 -20.90
C ASN A 3 -16.56 -11.90 -19.54
N TRP A 4 -15.99 -11.42 -18.43
CA TRP A 4 -16.48 -11.78 -17.10
C TRP A 4 -17.79 -11.02 -16.93
N THR A 5 -18.89 -11.62 -17.37
CA THR A 5 -20.23 -11.11 -17.08
C THR A 5 -20.52 -11.43 -15.63
N VAL A 6 -20.41 -10.41 -14.79
CA VAL A 6 -20.97 -10.43 -13.45
C VAL A 6 -22.47 -10.26 -13.64
N ASP A 7 -23.19 -11.39 -13.72
CA ASP A 7 -24.66 -11.43 -13.74
C ASP A 7 -25.20 -11.14 -12.33
N VAL A 8 -24.82 -9.99 -11.77
CA VAL A 8 -25.42 -9.46 -10.56
C VAL A 8 -26.60 -8.60 -11.02
N PRO A 9 -27.83 -8.91 -10.60
CA PRO A 9 -28.97 -8.04 -10.86
C PRO A 9 -28.78 -6.75 -10.07
N ILE A 10 -28.12 -5.76 -10.70
CA ILE A 10 -27.78 -4.47 -10.09
C ILE A 10 -29.04 -3.77 -9.57
N ASP A 11 -30.16 -3.93 -10.29
CA ASP A 11 -31.47 -3.36 -9.93
C ASP A 11 -32.07 -3.99 -8.64
N GLU A 12 -31.54 -5.13 -8.20
CA GLU A 12 -31.95 -5.81 -6.96
C GLU A 12 -31.00 -5.53 -5.78
N LEU A 13 -29.89 -4.80 -6.01
CA LEU A 13 -28.99 -4.39 -4.93
C LEU A 13 -29.65 -3.29 -4.09
N PRO A 14 -29.48 -3.32 -2.75
CA PRO A 14 -30.06 -2.31 -1.89
C PRO A 14 -29.43 -0.93 -2.18
N GLU A 15 -30.25 0.11 -2.23
CA GLU A 15 -29.74 1.48 -2.22
C GLU A 15 -29.01 1.73 -0.90
N LEU A 16 -27.75 2.16 -0.99
CA LEU A 16 -27.00 2.56 0.20
C LEU A 16 -27.55 3.89 0.75
N PRO A 17 -27.63 4.04 2.08
CA PRO A 17 -28.01 5.32 2.66
C PRO A 17 -27.01 6.43 2.27
N PRO A 18 -27.46 7.69 2.15
CA PRO A 18 -26.57 8.80 1.84
C PRO A 18 -25.51 8.98 2.93
N LEU A 19 -24.37 9.60 2.57
CA LEU A 19 -23.35 9.94 3.56
C LEU A 19 -23.91 10.98 4.55
N PRO A 20 -23.60 10.84 5.85
CA PRO A 20 -24.16 11.70 6.88
C PRO A 20 -23.51 13.08 6.92
N GLY A 21 -24.21 14.06 7.50
CA GLY A 21 -23.67 15.38 7.80
C GLY A 21 -23.09 16.12 6.58
N ASP A 22 -21.91 16.68 6.76
CA ASP A 22 -21.14 17.38 5.71
C ASP A 22 -20.31 16.42 4.84
N LEU A 23 -20.18 15.13 5.20
CA LEU A 23 -19.40 14.14 4.44
C LEU A 23 -19.90 14.01 3.01
N GLN A 24 -21.21 14.12 2.77
CA GLN A 24 -21.77 14.10 1.42
C GLN A 24 -21.26 15.25 0.56
N ALA A 25 -21.16 16.46 1.12
CA ALA A 25 -20.67 17.64 0.40
C ALA A 25 -19.16 17.56 0.16
N ARG A 26 -18.38 17.14 1.18
CA ARG A 26 -16.93 16.94 1.06
C ARG A 26 -16.59 15.84 0.05
N PHE A 27 -17.35 14.75 0.03
CA PHE A 27 -17.23 13.68 -0.96
C PHE A 27 -17.51 14.17 -2.38
N ALA A 28 -18.59 14.93 -2.57
CA ALA A 28 -18.92 15.52 -3.86
C ALA A 28 -17.83 16.48 -4.35
N ASP A 29 -17.27 17.32 -3.47
CA ASP A 29 -16.15 18.22 -3.78
C ASP A 29 -14.90 17.43 -4.20
N ALA A 30 -14.49 16.42 -3.41
CA ALA A 30 -13.32 15.62 -3.70
C ALA A 30 -13.40 14.94 -5.08
N LEU A 31 -14.58 14.42 -5.44
CA LEU A 31 -14.79 13.76 -6.74
C LEU A 31 -14.99 14.73 -7.91
N ALA A 32 -15.32 16.00 -7.66
CA ALA A 32 -15.42 17.03 -8.69
C ALA A 32 -14.05 17.57 -9.09
N ARG A 33 -13.04 17.44 -8.22
CA ARG A 33 -11.67 17.88 -8.48
C ARG A 33 -11.02 17.08 -9.63
N PRO A 34 -10.01 17.65 -10.32
CA PRO A 34 -9.29 16.92 -11.36
C PRO A 34 -8.59 15.67 -10.80
N ALA A 35 -8.87 14.51 -11.42
CA ALA A 35 -8.22 13.25 -11.11
C ALA A 35 -7.28 12.85 -12.26
N LEU A 36 -5.98 12.82 -12.02
CA LEU A 36 -5.02 12.36 -13.04
C LEU A 36 -4.98 10.83 -13.12
N GLN A 37 -4.48 10.31 -14.24
CA GLN A 37 -4.20 8.88 -14.46
C GLN A 37 -5.43 7.95 -14.44
N GLN A 38 -6.65 8.50 -14.53
CA GLN A 38 -7.87 7.70 -14.51
C GLN A 38 -8.08 6.91 -15.81
N PRO A 39 -8.77 5.75 -15.75
CA PRO A 39 -9.19 5.02 -16.93
C PRO A 39 -10.24 5.78 -17.77
N SER A 40 -10.07 5.78 -19.09
CA SER A 40 -11.03 6.25 -20.08
C SER A 40 -12.10 5.20 -20.47
N TRP A 41 -12.97 4.82 -19.54
CA TRP A 41 -14.17 3.99 -19.82
C TRP A 41 -15.47 4.81 -19.77
N PRO A 42 -16.58 4.34 -20.36
CA PRO A 42 -17.87 5.02 -20.25
C PRO A 42 -18.35 5.15 -18.78
N ALA A 43 -18.88 6.32 -18.42
CA ALA A 43 -19.27 6.63 -17.05
C ALA A 43 -20.43 5.76 -16.51
N GLU A 44 -21.35 5.35 -17.40
CA GLU A 44 -22.46 4.45 -17.09
C GLU A 44 -21.96 3.04 -16.73
N ASP A 45 -21.02 2.50 -17.53
CA ASP A 45 -20.44 1.19 -17.27
C ASP A 45 -19.62 1.18 -15.97
N ALA A 46 -18.84 2.23 -15.73
CA ALA A 46 -18.14 2.42 -14.47
C ALA A 46 -19.12 2.45 -13.29
N ARG A 47 -20.23 3.20 -13.41
CA ARG A 47 -21.27 3.28 -12.37
C ARG A 47 -21.83 1.91 -12.03
N ARG A 48 -22.18 1.11 -13.04
CA ARG A 48 -22.69 -0.26 -12.84
C ARG A 48 -21.72 -1.11 -12.03
N MET A 49 -20.42 -1.03 -12.34
CA MET A 49 -19.40 -1.79 -11.60
C MET A 49 -19.21 -1.27 -10.18
N ARG A 50 -19.26 0.04 -9.96
CA ARG A 50 -19.24 0.63 -8.61
C ARG A 50 -20.40 0.17 -7.76
N THR A 51 -21.62 0.17 -8.28
CA THR A 51 -22.82 -0.28 -7.54
C THR A 51 -22.70 -1.74 -7.11
N VAL A 52 -22.10 -2.61 -7.93
CA VAL A 52 -21.77 -3.98 -7.50
C VAL A 52 -20.82 -3.96 -6.30
N LEU A 53 -19.70 -3.23 -6.41
CA LEU A 53 -18.66 -3.15 -5.37
C LEU A 53 -19.10 -2.41 -4.09
N GLU A 54 -20.12 -1.56 -4.16
CA GLU A 54 -20.74 -0.90 -3.02
C GLU A 54 -21.42 -1.90 -2.07
N SER A 55 -21.86 -3.06 -2.59
CA SER A 55 -22.60 -4.08 -1.82
C SER A 55 -21.77 -5.29 -1.40
N VAL A 56 -20.54 -5.45 -1.89
CA VAL A 56 -19.71 -6.62 -1.56
C VAL A 56 -19.08 -6.52 -0.16
N PRO A 57 -18.71 -7.66 0.46
CA PRO A 57 -17.90 -7.66 1.68
C PRO A 57 -16.58 -6.89 1.48
N PRO A 58 -16.14 -6.10 2.48
CA PRO A 58 -14.87 -5.37 2.37
C PRO A 58 -13.64 -6.31 2.42
N ILE A 59 -12.48 -5.82 1.99
CA ILE A 59 -11.21 -6.58 2.02
C ILE A 59 -10.62 -6.63 3.44
N CYS A 60 -10.78 -5.53 4.19
CA CYS A 60 -10.39 -5.40 5.58
C CYS A 60 -11.53 -4.80 6.42
N MET A 61 -11.38 -4.84 7.75
CA MET A 61 -12.35 -4.28 8.68
C MET A 61 -11.81 -2.98 9.31
N PRO A 62 -12.68 -2.02 9.69
CA PRO A 62 -12.26 -0.77 10.34
C PRO A 62 -11.42 -0.99 11.61
N ALA A 63 -11.71 -2.05 12.37
CA ALA A 63 -10.94 -2.39 13.55
C ALA A 63 -9.47 -2.71 13.24
N GLU A 64 -9.21 -3.39 12.11
CA GLU A 64 -7.86 -3.75 11.67
C GLU A 64 -7.09 -2.51 11.19
N VAL A 65 -7.80 -1.57 10.55
CA VAL A 65 -7.24 -0.27 10.15
C VAL A 65 -6.82 0.53 11.38
N ARG A 66 -7.63 0.54 12.45
CA ARG A 66 -7.26 1.18 13.73
C ARG A 66 -6.07 0.50 14.39
N THR A 67 -6.04 -0.84 14.42
CA THR A 67 -4.86 -1.58 14.91
C THR A 67 -3.59 -1.19 14.15
N LEU A 68 -3.67 -1.06 12.82
CA LEU A 68 -2.55 -0.56 12.04
C LEU A 68 -2.20 0.89 12.41
N ALA A 69 -3.18 1.78 12.55
CA ALA A 69 -2.96 3.17 12.93
C ALA A 69 -2.21 3.29 14.26
N ASP A 70 -2.61 2.51 15.28
CA ASP A 70 -1.93 2.45 16.58
C ASP A 70 -0.47 1.99 16.43
N GLN A 71 -0.23 0.95 15.63
CA GLN A 71 1.12 0.46 15.36
C GLN A 71 1.98 1.48 14.59
N LEU A 72 1.38 2.23 13.66
CA LEU A 72 2.06 3.29 12.92
C LEU A 72 2.34 4.52 13.79
N ALA A 73 1.51 4.81 14.79
CA ALA A 73 1.80 5.82 15.79
C ALA A 73 3.08 5.49 16.58
N GLU A 74 3.30 4.21 16.91
CA GLU A 74 4.56 3.75 17.51
C GLU A 74 5.76 3.95 16.58
N VAL A 75 5.60 3.72 15.26
CA VAL A 75 6.65 3.98 14.27
C VAL A 75 6.99 5.47 14.22
N ALA A 76 5.99 6.34 14.12
CA ALA A 76 6.19 7.79 14.08
C ALA A 76 6.87 8.34 15.34
N GLN A 77 6.71 7.66 16.47
CA GLN A 77 7.33 8.01 17.74
C GLN A 77 8.70 7.33 17.97
N GLY A 78 9.23 6.63 16.97
CA GLY A 78 10.54 5.96 17.04
C GLY A 78 10.57 4.72 17.93
N ARG A 79 9.41 4.12 18.21
CA ARG A 79 9.26 2.90 19.02
C ARG A 79 8.97 1.64 18.21
N ALA A 80 8.83 1.77 16.90
CA ALA A 80 8.70 0.66 15.95
C ALA A 80 9.32 1.04 14.60
N PHE A 81 9.44 0.07 13.69
CA PHE A 81 9.94 0.26 12.33
C PHE A 81 8.90 -0.23 11.30
N LEU A 82 8.73 0.49 10.19
CA LEU A 82 7.81 0.10 9.12
C LEU A 82 8.55 -0.67 8.01
N LEU A 83 8.14 -1.91 7.76
CA LEU A 83 8.51 -2.68 6.57
C LEU A 83 7.33 -2.76 5.62
N GLN A 84 7.44 -2.11 4.45
CA GLN A 84 6.47 -2.23 3.37
C GLN A 84 7.09 -2.85 2.11
N GLY A 85 6.47 -3.87 1.52
CA GLY A 85 7.06 -4.56 0.36
C GLY A 85 6.11 -5.52 -0.35
N GLY A 86 6.44 -5.86 -1.60
CA GLY A 86 5.66 -6.75 -2.46
C GLY A 86 5.81 -6.36 -3.93
N ASP A 87 4.90 -6.82 -4.77
CA ASP A 87 4.99 -6.60 -6.21
C ASP A 87 4.86 -5.11 -6.58
N CYS A 88 5.50 -4.73 -7.70
CA CYS A 88 5.31 -3.41 -8.27
C CYS A 88 3.88 -3.23 -8.77
N ALA A 89 3.38 -4.24 -9.48
CA ALA A 89 1.99 -4.39 -9.90
C ALA A 89 1.63 -5.88 -9.83
N GLU A 90 0.59 -6.21 -9.07
CA GLU A 90 0.01 -7.55 -9.09
C GLU A 90 -0.64 -7.80 -10.46
N THR A 91 -0.68 -9.06 -10.89
CA THR A 91 -1.43 -9.50 -12.07
C THR A 91 -2.44 -10.56 -11.67
N PHE A 92 -3.56 -10.64 -12.36
CA PHE A 92 -4.55 -11.70 -12.11
C PHE A 92 -4.00 -13.09 -12.46
N ALA A 93 -3.02 -13.16 -13.35
CA ALA A 93 -2.39 -14.42 -13.74
C ALA A 93 -1.43 -14.96 -12.66
N ASP A 94 -0.70 -14.06 -12.00
CA ASP A 94 0.29 -14.41 -10.98
C ASP A 94 -0.29 -14.41 -9.56
N ASN A 95 -1.55 -13.98 -9.39
CA ASN A 95 -2.29 -14.02 -8.11
C ASN A 95 -2.66 -15.46 -7.71
N THR A 96 -1.63 -16.25 -7.42
CA THR A 96 -1.67 -17.69 -7.16
C THR A 96 -1.10 -17.98 -5.78
N GLU A 97 -1.49 -19.12 -5.21
CA GLU A 97 -1.00 -19.53 -3.88
C GLU A 97 0.54 -19.54 -3.78
N PRO A 98 1.29 -20.15 -4.72
CA PRO A 98 2.76 -20.19 -4.60
C PRO A 98 3.40 -18.80 -4.62
N HIS A 99 2.89 -17.89 -5.46
CA HIS A 99 3.42 -16.54 -5.58
C HIS A 99 3.13 -15.70 -4.34
N ILE A 100 1.87 -15.70 -3.87
CA ILE A 100 1.46 -15.02 -2.63
C ILE A 100 2.26 -15.56 -1.45
N LYS A 101 2.37 -16.87 -1.31
CA LYS A 101 3.14 -17.51 -0.24
C LYS A 101 4.62 -17.13 -0.30
N GLY A 102 5.21 -17.08 -1.49
CA GLY A 102 6.58 -16.61 -1.70
C GLY A 102 6.79 -15.18 -1.21
N ASN A 103 5.93 -14.25 -1.63
CA ASN A 103 6.00 -12.85 -1.24
C ASN A 103 5.84 -12.66 0.28
N ILE A 104 4.85 -13.31 0.89
CA ILE A 104 4.62 -13.26 2.34
C ILE A 104 5.80 -13.84 3.12
N ARG A 105 6.34 -14.98 2.67
CA ARG A 105 7.55 -15.56 3.26
C ARG A 105 8.73 -14.59 3.20
N THR A 106 9.00 -13.96 2.05
CA THR A 106 10.08 -12.99 1.94
C THR A 106 9.88 -11.80 2.87
N LEU A 107 8.65 -11.27 2.97
CA LEU A 107 8.34 -10.16 3.88
C LEU A 107 8.61 -10.53 5.35
N LEU A 108 8.18 -11.73 5.77
CA LEU A 108 8.45 -12.25 7.13
C LEU A 108 9.95 -12.46 7.37
N GLN A 109 10.67 -13.04 6.41
CA GLN A 109 12.12 -13.24 6.51
C GLN A 109 12.88 -11.93 6.73
N MET A 110 12.51 -10.87 5.99
CA MET A 110 13.06 -9.53 6.15
C MET A 110 12.68 -8.94 7.51
N ALA A 111 11.42 -9.07 7.92
CA ALA A 111 10.92 -8.53 9.18
C ALA A 111 11.72 -9.06 10.38
N VAL A 112 12.05 -10.35 10.42
CA VAL A 112 12.84 -10.93 11.52
C VAL A 112 14.23 -10.32 11.62
N VAL A 113 14.91 -10.15 10.49
CA VAL A 113 16.26 -9.55 10.45
C VAL A 113 16.20 -8.09 10.87
N LEU A 114 15.18 -7.35 10.41
CA LEU A 114 14.99 -5.94 10.76
C LEU A 114 14.61 -5.75 12.22
N THR A 115 13.75 -6.61 12.79
CA THR A 115 13.39 -6.58 14.21
C THR A 115 14.63 -6.75 15.08
N TYR A 116 15.52 -7.69 14.72
CA TYR A 116 16.78 -7.88 15.42
C TYR A 116 17.68 -6.64 15.31
N GLY A 117 17.92 -6.17 14.09
CA GLY A 117 18.82 -5.04 13.84
C GLY A 117 18.33 -3.71 14.43
N ALA A 118 17.02 -3.46 14.39
CA ALA A 118 16.41 -2.27 14.97
C ALA A 118 16.22 -2.38 16.49
N SER A 119 16.18 -3.60 17.04
CA SER A 119 15.78 -3.86 18.43
C SER A 119 14.42 -3.25 18.79
N LEU A 120 13.53 -3.16 17.79
CA LEU A 120 12.18 -2.60 17.88
C LEU A 120 11.20 -3.48 17.10
N PRO A 121 9.90 -3.45 17.44
CA PRO A 121 8.86 -4.09 16.63
C PRO A 121 8.88 -3.62 15.18
N VAL A 122 8.69 -4.54 14.23
CA VAL A 122 8.52 -4.22 12.81
C VAL A 122 7.06 -4.37 12.40
N VAL A 123 6.42 -3.28 11.96
CA VAL A 123 5.09 -3.27 11.35
C VAL A 123 5.19 -3.75 9.90
N LYS A 124 4.42 -4.76 9.52
CA LYS A 124 4.55 -5.45 8.22
C LYS A 124 3.37 -5.09 7.32
N VAL A 125 3.65 -4.37 6.24
CA VAL A 125 2.63 -3.93 5.28
C VAL A 125 2.97 -4.48 3.89
N ALA A 126 2.16 -5.37 3.36
CA ALA A 126 2.36 -5.95 2.04
C ALA A 126 1.77 -5.04 0.94
N ARG A 127 2.47 -4.93 -0.19
CA ARG A 127 1.89 -4.46 -1.46
C ARG A 127 1.17 -5.66 -2.09
N ILE A 128 -0.08 -5.86 -1.71
CA ILE A 128 -0.86 -7.05 -2.05
C ILE A 128 -2.36 -6.75 -1.95
N ALA A 129 -3.17 -7.59 -2.59
CA ALA A 129 -4.63 -7.58 -2.49
C ALA A 129 -5.24 -6.25 -2.97
N GLY A 130 -4.65 -5.62 -3.98
CA GLY A 130 -5.20 -4.36 -4.53
C GLY A 130 -4.28 -3.61 -5.47
N GLN A 131 -2.99 -3.99 -5.57
CA GLN A 131 -1.96 -3.30 -6.34
C GLN A 131 -2.04 -3.61 -7.86
N TYR A 132 -3.25 -3.53 -8.42
CA TYR A 132 -3.60 -3.87 -9.80
C TYR A 132 -3.66 -2.67 -10.74
N ALA A 133 -3.32 -1.47 -10.28
CA ALA A 133 -3.30 -0.26 -11.09
C ALA A 133 -1.91 0.41 -11.04
N LYS A 134 -1.53 1.05 -12.15
CA LYS A 134 -0.22 1.71 -12.28
C LYS A 134 -0.31 2.99 -13.11
N PRO A 135 0.26 4.11 -12.62
CA PRO A 135 0.31 5.33 -13.39
C PRO A 135 1.34 5.20 -14.53
N ARG A 136 1.13 5.95 -15.62
CA ARG A 136 2.00 5.92 -16.80
C ARG A 136 2.48 7.32 -17.14
N SER A 137 3.72 7.40 -17.62
CA SER A 137 4.32 8.67 -18.06
C SER A 137 3.88 9.07 -19.48
N ALA A 138 3.36 8.12 -20.24
CA ALA A 138 2.83 8.32 -21.59
C ALA A 138 1.60 7.42 -21.76
N ASP A 139 0.59 7.92 -22.48
CA ASP A 139 -0.62 7.16 -22.78
C ASP A 139 -0.38 6.07 -23.82
N THR A 140 0.60 6.28 -24.70
CA THR A 140 1.03 5.29 -25.71
C THR A 140 2.39 4.71 -25.32
N ASP A 141 2.58 3.40 -25.48
CA ASP A 141 3.85 2.74 -25.23
C ASP A 141 4.76 2.70 -26.47
N ALA A 142 5.94 2.08 -26.32
CA ALA A 142 6.95 2.01 -27.39
C ALA A 142 6.50 1.20 -28.62
N LEU A 143 5.41 0.42 -28.51
CA LEU A 143 4.82 -0.34 -29.62
C LEU A 143 3.70 0.44 -30.32
N GLY A 144 3.44 1.69 -29.92
CA GLY A 144 2.34 2.47 -30.47
C GLY A 144 0.97 2.10 -29.92
N LEU A 145 0.90 1.24 -28.89
CA LEU A 145 -0.35 0.79 -28.28
C LEU A 145 -0.70 1.63 -27.05
N PRO A 146 -1.98 1.73 -26.65
CA PRO A 146 -2.35 2.27 -25.35
C PRO A 146 -1.58 1.53 -24.25
N SER A 147 -0.97 2.30 -23.35
CA SER A 147 -0.10 1.80 -22.31
C SER A 147 -0.84 0.87 -21.35
N TYR A 148 -0.24 -0.27 -21.02
CA TYR A 148 -0.72 -1.12 -19.93
C TYR A 148 -0.75 -0.34 -18.61
N ARG A 149 -1.93 -0.20 -18.01
CA ARG A 149 -2.23 0.58 -16.80
C ARG A 149 -2.53 -0.29 -15.57
N GLY A 150 -2.26 -1.58 -15.67
CA GLY A 150 -2.53 -2.54 -14.60
C GLY A 150 -3.79 -3.34 -14.89
N ASP A 151 -3.86 -4.55 -14.34
CA ASP A 151 -4.92 -5.51 -14.64
C ASP A 151 -6.31 -5.06 -14.20
N MET A 152 -6.42 -4.08 -13.28
CA MET A 152 -7.67 -3.39 -12.93
C MET A 152 -8.21 -2.51 -14.07
N VAL A 153 -7.36 -2.13 -15.03
CA VAL A 153 -7.69 -1.20 -16.12
C VAL A 153 -7.72 -1.92 -17.47
N ASN A 154 -6.62 -2.57 -17.85
CA ASN A 154 -6.48 -3.27 -19.13
C ASN A 154 -5.51 -4.46 -19.01
N GLY A 155 -5.34 -5.24 -20.08
CA GLY A 155 -4.50 -6.44 -20.07
C GLY A 155 -3.03 -6.19 -20.41
N PHE A 156 -2.14 -7.00 -19.83
CA PHE A 156 -0.71 -6.97 -20.13
C PHE A 156 -0.32 -7.26 -21.61
N PRO A 157 -0.95 -8.25 -22.31
CA PRO A 157 -0.58 -8.58 -23.69
C PRO A 157 -0.53 -7.36 -24.61
N ALA A 158 0.43 -7.38 -25.55
CA ALA A 158 0.69 -6.28 -26.47
C ALA A 158 -0.23 -6.36 -27.70
N GLU A 159 -1.54 -6.39 -27.45
CA GLU A 159 -2.58 -6.43 -28.48
C GLU A 159 -3.54 -5.25 -28.26
N GLU A 160 -3.98 -4.59 -29.33
CA GLU A 160 -4.85 -3.41 -29.23
C GLU A 160 -6.14 -3.73 -28.44
N ALA A 161 -6.77 -4.86 -28.74
CA ALA A 161 -7.99 -5.30 -28.08
C ALA A 161 -7.80 -5.54 -26.57
N THR A 162 -6.63 -6.02 -26.13
CA THR A 162 -6.36 -6.24 -24.70
C THR A 162 -5.99 -4.95 -23.97
N ARG A 163 -5.62 -3.89 -24.69
CA ARG A 163 -5.26 -2.58 -24.12
C ARG A 163 -6.43 -1.63 -23.93
N ILE A 164 -7.62 -1.98 -24.43
CA ILE A 164 -8.86 -1.26 -24.15
C ILE A 164 -9.14 -1.26 -22.65
N HIS A 165 -9.53 -0.11 -22.12
CA HIS A 165 -9.92 0.01 -20.71
C HIS A 165 -11.29 -0.63 -20.51
N ASP A 166 -11.36 -1.58 -19.58
CA ASP A 166 -12.54 -2.41 -19.37
C ASP A 166 -12.99 -2.31 -17.90
N PRO A 167 -14.12 -1.64 -17.61
CA PRO A 167 -14.57 -1.43 -16.24
C PRO A 167 -14.95 -2.73 -15.52
N SER A 168 -15.24 -3.83 -16.24
CA SER A 168 -15.51 -5.14 -15.60
C SER A 168 -14.30 -5.65 -14.80
N ARG A 169 -13.10 -5.17 -15.11
CA ARG A 169 -11.87 -5.45 -14.37
C ARG A 169 -11.86 -4.88 -12.96
N LEU A 170 -12.71 -3.91 -12.63
CA LEU A 170 -12.92 -3.45 -11.25
C LEU A 170 -13.42 -4.59 -10.36
N VAL A 171 -14.45 -5.31 -10.82
CA VAL A 171 -15.00 -6.44 -10.06
C VAL A 171 -14.04 -7.61 -10.04
N ARG A 172 -13.32 -7.85 -11.15
CA ARG A 172 -12.27 -8.87 -11.19
C ARG A 172 -11.11 -8.56 -10.24
N ALA A 173 -10.71 -7.30 -10.13
CA ALA A 173 -9.68 -6.85 -9.18
C ALA A 173 -10.13 -7.08 -7.75
N TYR A 174 -11.38 -6.73 -7.41
CA TYR A 174 -11.96 -7.02 -6.09
C TYR A 174 -11.93 -8.52 -5.77
N ALA A 175 -12.38 -9.38 -6.69
CA ALA A 175 -12.41 -10.83 -6.46
C ALA A 175 -11.00 -11.40 -6.21
N ASN A 176 -10.00 -10.91 -6.96
CA ASN A 176 -8.60 -11.30 -6.77
C ASN A 176 -8.02 -10.76 -5.46
N ALA A 177 -8.35 -9.52 -5.10
CA ALA A 177 -7.98 -8.92 -3.82
C ALA A 177 -8.54 -9.69 -2.62
N ALA A 178 -9.83 -10.02 -2.65
CA ALA A 178 -10.48 -10.78 -1.59
C ALA A 178 -9.87 -12.18 -1.43
N ALA A 179 -9.63 -12.88 -2.55
CA ALA A 179 -8.99 -14.19 -2.54
C ALA A 179 -7.54 -14.13 -2.00
N ALA A 180 -6.77 -13.12 -2.42
CA ALA A 180 -5.40 -12.91 -1.96
C ALA A 180 -5.37 -12.62 -0.45
N MET A 181 -6.20 -11.68 0.03
CA MET A 181 -6.24 -11.33 1.45
C MET A 181 -6.71 -12.50 2.32
N ASN A 182 -7.68 -13.29 1.84
CA ASN A 182 -8.10 -14.51 2.53
C ASN A 182 -6.93 -15.49 2.70
N LEU A 183 -6.13 -15.70 1.65
CA LEU A 183 -4.93 -16.54 1.75
C LEU A 183 -3.87 -15.94 2.68
N VAL A 184 -3.62 -14.63 2.60
CA VAL A 184 -2.67 -13.94 3.50
C VAL A 184 -3.05 -14.19 4.96
N ARG A 185 -4.33 -14.01 5.32
CA ARG A 185 -4.85 -14.28 6.68
C ARG A 185 -4.65 -15.73 7.09
N ALA A 186 -4.85 -16.68 6.18
CA ALA A 186 -4.61 -18.10 6.48
C ALA A 186 -3.12 -18.41 6.70
N LEU A 187 -2.23 -17.80 5.90
CA LEU A 187 -0.79 -17.98 6.00
C LEU A 187 -0.22 -17.35 7.28
N THR A 188 -0.69 -16.18 7.69
CA THR A 188 -0.20 -15.49 8.90
C THR A 188 -0.47 -16.26 10.19
N HIS A 189 -1.50 -17.12 10.22
CA HIS A 189 -1.77 -18.00 11.36
C HIS A 189 -1.04 -19.34 11.33
N SER A 190 -0.56 -19.79 10.16
CA SER A 190 -0.04 -21.16 9.97
C SER A 190 1.45 -21.23 9.63
N GLU A 191 2.01 -20.17 9.04
CA GLU A 191 3.35 -20.15 8.44
C GLU A 191 4.25 -19.05 9.01
N ALA A 192 3.72 -18.19 9.90
CA ALA A 192 4.45 -17.05 10.46
C ALA A 192 5.23 -17.36 11.74
N ASP A 193 5.34 -18.63 12.13
CA ASP A 193 6.16 -19.03 13.29
C ASP A 193 7.61 -18.56 13.11
N LEU A 194 8.07 -17.79 14.11
CA LEU A 194 9.36 -17.12 14.07
C LEU A 194 10.55 -18.07 13.86
N ARG A 195 10.48 -19.28 14.43
CA ARG A 195 11.56 -20.28 14.32
C ARG A 195 11.63 -20.79 12.88
N ARG A 196 10.48 -21.12 12.30
CA ARG A 196 10.38 -21.57 10.90
C ARG A 196 10.86 -20.50 9.93
N VAL A 197 10.53 -19.23 10.18
CA VAL A 197 11.00 -18.11 9.36
C VAL A 197 12.52 -17.96 9.45
N HIS A 198 13.11 -18.13 10.64
CA HIS A 198 14.55 -18.05 10.81
C HIS A 198 15.31 -19.21 10.15
N ASP A 199 14.75 -20.42 10.13
CA ASP A 199 15.35 -21.55 9.38
C ASP A 199 15.48 -21.25 7.89
N TRP A 200 14.52 -20.54 7.30
CA TRP A 200 14.63 -20.07 5.91
C TRP A 200 15.75 -19.05 5.70
N ASN A 201 16.02 -18.20 6.69
CA ASN A 201 17.14 -17.26 6.64
C ASN A 201 18.49 -17.99 6.71
N ARG A 202 18.59 -19.04 7.52
CA ARG A 202 19.79 -19.90 7.57
C ARG A 202 20.03 -20.62 6.26
N GLU A 203 18.97 -21.11 5.62
CA GLU A 203 19.08 -21.71 4.29
C GLU A 203 19.58 -20.70 3.25
N PHE A 204 19.04 -19.46 3.25
CA PHE A 204 19.53 -18.39 2.39
C PHE A 204 21.04 -18.15 2.57
N VAL A 205 21.51 -18.04 3.82
CA VAL A 205 22.93 -17.82 4.10
C VAL A 205 23.78 -18.99 3.58
N ARG A 206 23.33 -20.23 3.78
CA ARG A 206 24.04 -21.44 3.33
C ARG A 206 24.15 -21.52 1.80
N THR A 207 23.14 -21.09 1.07
CA THR A 207 23.09 -21.21 -0.40
C THR A 207 23.53 -19.95 -1.15
N SER A 208 23.72 -18.82 -0.47
CA SER A 208 24.08 -17.55 -1.09
C SER A 208 25.58 -17.48 -1.43
N PRO A 209 25.97 -17.00 -2.63
CA PRO A 209 27.37 -16.71 -2.95
C PRO A 209 28.03 -15.70 -2.00
N ALA A 210 27.22 -14.85 -1.36
CA ALA A 210 27.66 -13.88 -0.36
C ALA A 210 27.34 -14.32 1.08
N GLY A 211 27.03 -15.60 1.31
CA GLY A 211 26.62 -16.14 2.61
C GLY A 211 27.56 -15.78 3.75
N ALA A 212 28.88 -15.89 3.52
CA ALA A 212 29.90 -15.55 4.52
C ALA A 212 29.79 -14.11 5.06
N ARG A 213 29.25 -13.16 4.27
CA ARG A 213 29.02 -11.78 4.71
C ARG A 213 27.91 -11.68 5.76
N TYR A 214 26.92 -12.58 5.70
CA TYR A 214 25.70 -12.54 6.51
C TYR A 214 25.68 -13.59 7.63
N GLU A 215 26.61 -14.55 7.61
CA GLU A 215 26.73 -15.65 8.58
C GLU A 215 26.76 -15.18 10.04
N ALA A 216 27.53 -14.13 10.32
CA ALA A 216 27.68 -13.61 11.68
C ALA A 216 26.34 -13.10 12.24
N LEU A 217 25.62 -12.30 11.46
CA LEU A 217 24.32 -11.76 11.86
C LEU A 217 23.26 -12.87 11.97
N ALA A 218 23.22 -13.80 11.02
CA ALA A 218 22.29 -14.92 11.09
C ALA A 218 22.54 -15.80 12.33
N SER A 219 23.80 -16.04 12.67
CA SER A 219 24.19 -16.75 13.90
C SER A 219 23.82 -15.98 15.17
N GLU A 220 23.87 -14.66 15.14
CA GLU A 220 23.47 -13.81 16.27
C GLU A 220 21.96 -13.92 16.53
N ILE A 221 21.15 -13.84 15.47
CA ILE A 221 19.70 -14.02 15.54
C ILE A 221 19.35 -15.42 16.07
N ASP A 222 20.01 -16.48 15.58
CA ASP A 222 19.82 -17.85 16.07
C ASP A 222 20.06 -17.95 17.58
N ARG A 223 21.11 -17.30 18.09
CA ARG A 223 21.39 -17.24 19.53
C ARG A 223 20.31 -16.49 20.30
N GLY A 224 19.83 -15.36 19.76
CA GLY A 224 18.74 -14.59 20.36
C GLY A 224 17.46 -15.41 20.50
N LEU A 225 17.06 -16.15 19.46
CA LEU A 225 15.90 -17.03 19.49
C LEU A 225 16.06 -18.18 20.48
N ARG A 226 17.23 -18.83 20.51
CA ARG A 226 17.53 -19.88 21.50
C ARG A 226 17.56 -19.35 22.93
N PHE A 227 17.98 -18.10 23.13
CA PHE A 227 17.94 -17.46 24.44
C PHE A 227 16.50 -17.24 24.91
N MET A 228 15.61 -16.77 24.04
CA MET A 228 14.17 -16.66 24.35
C MET A 228 13.58 -18.02 24.75
N ASP A 229 13.91 -19.08 24.00
CA ASP A 229 13.48 -20.45 24.32
C ASP A 229 14.03 -20.92 25.68
N ALA A 230 15.31 -20.66 25.96
CA ALA A 230 15.95 -21.01 27.23
C ALA A 230 15.37 -20.26 28.43
N CYS A 231 14.87 -19.04 28.22
CA CYS A 231 14.14 -18.27 29.22
C CYS A 231 12.67 -18.72 29.39
N GLY A 232 12.20 -19.70 28.62
CA GLY A 232 10.84 -20.21 28.70
C GLY A 232 9.79 -19.29 28.09
N VAL A 233 10.18 -18.41 27.15
CA VAL A 233 9.23 -17.55 26.44
C VAL A 233 8.30 -18.42 25.59
N SER A 234 7.05 -18.53 26.02
CA SER A 234 5.97 -19.25 25.32
C SER A 234 4.84 -18.27 25.02
N ASP A 235 5.16 -17.25 24.23
CA ASP A 235 4.18 -16.26 23.82
C ASP A 235 3.50 -16.71 22.52
N SER A 236 2.17 -16.78 22.54
CA SER A 236 1.34 -17.01 21.36
C SER A 236 1.58 -15.99 20.24
N SER A 237 2.06 -14.79 20.59
CA SER A 237 2.42 -13.74 19.63
C SER A 237 3.61 -14.11 18.72
N LEU A 238 4.39 -15.15 19.07
CA LEU A 238 5.50 -15.65 18.25
C LEU A 238 5.08 -16.71 17.23
N GLY A 239 3.86 -17.24 17.36
CA GLY A 239 3.29 -18.28 16.48
C GLY A 239 2.43 -17.72 15.33
N ALA A 240 2.13 -16.42 15.34
CA ALA A 240 1.38 -15.72 14.30
C ALA A 240 1.96 -14.32 14.08
N ALA A 241 1.67 -13.71 12.93
CA ALA A 241 2.11 -12.33 12.66
C ALA A 241 1.04 -11.57 11.88
N ASP A 242 0.80 -10.31 12.24
CA ASP A 242 -0.07 -9.46 11.43
C ASP A 242 0.64 -9.00 10.16
N ILE A 243 -0.04 -9.14 9.01
CA ILE A 243 0.38 -8.55 7.74
C ILE A 243 -0.79 -7.76 7.17
N PHE A 244 -0.57 -6.47 6.99
CA PHE A 244 -1.58 -5.55 6.49
C PHE A 244 -1.46 -5.38 4.96
N ALA A 245 -2.58 -5.30 4.26
CA ALA A 245 -2.61 -5.00 2.83
C ALA A 245 -2.49 -3.50 2.52
N SER A 246 -1.85 -3.18 1.40
CA SER A 246 -1.71 -1.83 0.88
C SER A 246 -1.60 -1.77 -0.64
N HIS A 247 -2.10 -0.68 -1.22
CA HIS A 247 -1.93 -0.33 -2.64
C HIS A 247 -1.96 1.19 -2.88
N GLU A 248 -1.55 1.60 -4.08
CA GLU A 248 -1.71 2.98 -4.54
C GLU A 248 -3.18 3.26 -4.77
N ALA A 249 -3.76 4.19 -4.00
CA ALA A 249 -5.13 4.67 -4.24
C ALA A 249 -5.13 5.47 -5.55
N LEU A 250 -5.42 4.78 -6.65
CA LEU A 250 -5.21 5.32 -8.00
C LEU A 250 -6.51 5.42 -8.79
N VAL A 251 -7.25 4.32 -8.91
CA VAL A 251 -8.48 4.26 -9.71
C VAL A 251 -9.64 4.64 -8.79
N LEU A 252 -10.04 5.91 -8.82
CA LEU A 252 -11.00 6.44 -7.85
C LEU A 252 -12.38 5.77 -7.95
N ASP A 253 -12.72 5.18 -9.09
CA ASP A 253 -13.92 4.35 -9.23
C ASP A 253 -13.87 3.10 -8.33
N TYR A 254 -12.70 2.49 -8.16
CA TYR A 254 -12.51 1.34 -7.27
C TYR A 254 -12.54 1.77 -5.80
N GLU A 255 -11.70 2.75 -5.45
CA GLU A 255 -11.54 3.20 -4.06
C GLU A 255 -12.87 3.72 -3.49
N ARG A 256 -13.59 4.57 -4.26
CA ARG A 256 -14.86 5.13 -3.79
C ARG A 256 -15.95 4.09 -3.59
N ALA A 257 -15.92 2.99 -4.34
CA ALA A 257 -16.93 1.94 -4.24
C ALA A 257 -16.71 1.04 -3.01
N LEU A 258 -15.49 1.04 -2.46
CA LEU A 258 -15.11 0.28 -1.28
C LEU A 258 -15.08 1.13 0.00
N LEU A 259 -15.59 2.36 -0.07
CA LEU A 259 -15.85 3.19 1.11
C LEU A 259 -16.94 2.56 1.98
N ARG A 260 -16.71 2.51 3.29
CA ARG A 260 -17.67 2.05 4.30
C ARG A 260 -17.63 2.98 5.50
N LEU A 261 -18.81 3.27 6.04
CA LEU A 261 -18.96 3.99 7.30
C LEU A 261 -18.68 3.06 8.48
N ALA A 262 -18.05 3.59 9.51
CA ALA A 262 -17.88 2.91 10.78
C ALA A 262 -18.14 3.87 11.94
N GLU A 263 -18.71 3.35 13.03
CA GLU A 263 -18.86 4.07 14.29
C GLU A 263 -17.48 4.37 14.87
N ALA A 264 -17.22 5.63 15.19
CA ALA A 264 -16.01 6.12 15.83
C ALA A 264 -16.32 7.41 16.61
N PRO A 265 -17.14 7.34 17.67
CA PRO A 265 -17.65 8.54 18.36
C PRO A 265 -16.57 9.37 19.06
N GLU A 266 -15.37 8.80 19.27
CA GLU A 266 -14.23 9.49 19.88
C GLU A 266 -13.23 10.04 18.85
N ASP A 267 -13.45 9.83 17.54
CA ASP A 267 -12.55 10.32 16.50
C ASP A 267 -12.66 11.85 16.36
N PRO A 268 -11.56 12.62 16.35
CA PRO A 268 -11.60 14.07 16.28
C PRO A 268 -12.19 14.62 14.97
N SER A 269 -12.28 13.80 13.93
CA SER A 269 -12.88 14.18 12.64
C SER A 269 -14.39 13.97 12.58
N VAL A 270 -15.00 13.41 13.62
CA VAL A 270 -16.38 12.95 13.60
C VAL A 270 -17.39 14.09 13.75
N GLY A 271 -18.46 14.04 12.96
CA GLY A 271 -19.62 14.92 13.12
C GLY A 271 -20.56 14.47 14.24
N ALA A 272 -21.71 15.14 14.36
CA ALA A 272 -22.74 14.81 15.36
C ALA A 272 -23.35 13.40 15.20
N ASP A 273 -23.08 12.73 14.07
CA ASP A 273 -23.55 11.40 13.70
C ASP A 273 -22.64 10.27 14.17
N GLY A 274 -21.44 10.56 14.70
CA GLY A 274 -20.57 9.56 15.32
C GLY A 274 -19.84 8.62 14.35
N LYS A 275 -19.86 8.90 13.05
CA LYS A 275 -19.31 8.03 12.00
C LYS A 275 -18.17 8.65 11.23
N VAL A 276 -17.24 7.81 10.83
CA VAL A 276 -16.15 8.16 9.92
C VAL A 276 -16.11 7.21 8.73
N LEU A 277 -15.45 7.64 7.67
CA LEU A 277 -15.34 6.89 6.42
C LEU A 277 -14.00 6.16 6.36
N TYR A 278 -14.04 4.87 6.00
CA TYR A 278 -12.85 4.09 5.68
C TYR A 278 -12.94 3.61 4.25
N ASP A 279 -11.83 3.63 3.53
CA ASP A 279 -11.66 2.85 2.33
C ASP A 279 -11.22 1.44 2.73
N LEU A 280 -12.14 0.48 2.64
CA LEU A 280 -11.87 -0.90 3.06
C LEU A 280 -11.41 -1.79 1.90
N SER A 281 -10.86 -1.18 0.84
CA SER A 281 -10.08 -1.89 -0.16
C SER A 281 -8.72 -2.35 0.38
N ALA A 282 -8.15 -1.64 1.35
CA ALA A 282 -6.89 -1.98 2.01
C ALA A 282 -6.76 -1.33 3.40
N HIS A 283 -5.75 -1.74 4.17
CA HIS A 283 -5.50 -1.18 5.49
C HIS A 283 -4.76 0.15 5.41
N PHE A 284 -3.77 0.21 4.51
CA PHE A 284 -2.94 1.38 4.24
C PHE A 284 -3.02 1.73 2.76
N LEU A 285 -3.21 3.00 2.44
CA LEU A 285 -3.26 3.48 1.06
C LEU A 285 -2.20 4.53 0.84
N TRP A 286 -1.66 4.65 -0.37
CA TRP A 286 -0.79 5.79 -0.69
C TRP A 286 -1.15 6.51 -1.97
N ILE A 287 -0.76 7.78 -2.03
CA ILE A 287 -0.86 8.63 -3.21
C ILE A 287 0.49 8.64 -3.94
N GLY A 288 0.46 8.35 -5.24
CA GLY A 288 1.65 8.31 -6.08
C GLY A 288 2.19 9.68 -6.48
N GLU A 289 3.44 9.70 -6.94
CA GLU A 289 4.13 10.92 -7.40
C GLU A 289 3.37 11.66 -8.51
N ARG A 290 2.61 10.93 -9.34
CA ARG A 290 1.89 11.48 -10.50
C ARG A 290 0.47 11.94 -10.17
N THR A 291 -0.02 11.66 -8.97
CA THR A 291 -1.40 11.93 -8.54
C THR A 291 -1.48 12.78 -7.26
N ARG A 292 -0.34 13.25 -6.74
CA ARG A 292 -0.26 14.09 -5.52
C ARG A 292 -0.50 15.59 -5.76
N GLN A 293 -1.26 15.97 -6.78
CA GLN A 293 -1.58 17.39 -6.97
C GLN A 293 -2.36 17.89 -5.76
N LEU A 294 -1.93 18.99 -5.14
CA LEU A 294 -2.55 19.53 -3.93
C LEU A 294 -4.07 19.72 -4.12
N ASP A 295 -4.47 20.35 -5.22
CA ASP A 295 -5.90 20.56 -5.54
C ASP A 295 -6.55 19.40 -6.31
N GLY A 296 -5.86 18.25 -6.36
CA GLY A 296 -6.33 17.05 -7.07
C GLY A 296 -7.29 16.20 -6.24
N ALA A 297 -8.05 15.36 -6.95
CA ALA A 297 -9.04 14.47 -6.34
C ALA A 297 -8.42 13.43 -5.39
N HIS A 298 -7.20 12.96 -5.64
CA HIS A 298 -6.55 11.93 -4.80
C HIS A 298 -6.19 12.46 -3.40
N ILE A 299 -5.70 13.70 -3.30
CA ILE A 299 -5.44 14.35 -2.01
C ILE A 299 -6.76 14.58 -1.29
N ALA A 300 -7.75 15.17 -1.98
CA ALA A 300 -9.06 15.41 -1.40
C ALA A 300 -9.78 14.12 -0.96
N PHE A 301 -9.61 13.02 -1.68
CA PHE A 301 -10.13 11.71 -1.29
C PHE A 301 -9.46 11.19 -0.01
N ALA A 302 -8.13 11.32 0.08
CA ALA A 302 -7.39 10.90 1.27
C ALA A 302 -7.72 11.73 2.52
N GLU A 303 -8.12 13.00 2.36
CA GLU A 303 -8.66 13.85 3.44
C GLU A 303 -10.01 13.35 4.00
N LEU A 304 -10.75 12.53 3.25
CA LEU A 304 -12.06 12.00 3.68
C LEU A 304 -11.96 10.73 4.50
N ILE A 305 -10.96 9.89 4.23
CA ILE A 305 -10.88 8.53 4.78
C ILE A 305 -10.00 8.47 6.02
N ARG A 306 -10.30 7.57 6.96
CA ARG A 306 -9.57 7.39 8.22
C ARG A 306 -8.48 6.33 8.18
N ASN A 307 -8.24 5.70 7.04
CA ASN A 307 -7.07 4.85 6.81
C ASN A 307 -5.77 5.64 6.96
N PRO A 308 -4.70 5.10 7.56
CA PRO A 308 -3.37 5.69 7.47
C PRO A 308 -2.94 5.86 6.01
N ILE A 309 -2.35 7.01 5.69
CA ILE A 309 -2.04 7.41 4.32
C ILE A 309 -0.54 7.57 4.11
N GLY A 310 -0.03 7.03 3.01
CA GLY A 310 1.28 7.35 2.46
C GLY A 310 1.20 8.39 1.35
N ILE A 311 2.24 9.20 1.20
CA ILE A 311 2.41 10.06 0.02
C ILE A 311 3.84 9.95 -0.50
N LYS A 312 3.98 9.64 -1.80
CA LYS A 312 5.29 9.62 -2.44
C LYS A 312 5.82 11.05 -2.58
N ILE A 313 7.05 11.29 -2.13
CA ILE A 313 7.77 12.55 -2.36
C ILE A 313 9.02 12.28 -3.19
N GLY A 314 9.09 12.94 -4.35
CA GLY A 314 10.20 12.86 -5.29
C GLY A 314 11.21 14.00 -5.12
N PRO A 315 12.28 14.00 -5.94
CA PRO A 315 13.40 14.96 -5.82
C PRO A 315 13.03 16.41 -6.17
N THR A 316 11.79 16.68 -6.56
CA THR A 316 11.26 18.02 -6.87
C THR A 316 10.32 18.54 -5.79
N THR A 317 10.05 17.77 -4.74
CA THR A 317 9.23 18.22 -3.61
C THR A 317 9.98 19.31 -2.84
N THR A 318 9.33 20.44 -2.57
CA THR A 318 9.90 21.50 -1.73
C THR A 318 9.49 21.29 -0.26
N PRO A 319 10.23 21.85 0.71
CA PRO A 319 9.84 21.80 2.12
C PRO A 319 8.43 22.35 2.38
N GLU A 320 8.06 23.45 1.73
CA GLU A 320 6.75 24.10 1.88
C GLU A 320 5.63 23.20 1.36
N GLN A 321 5.85 22.55 0.20
CA GLN A 321 4.89 21.59 -0.34
C GLN A 321 4.72 20.38 0.59
N ALA A 322 5.81 19.91 1.22
CA ALA A 322 5.73 18.81 2.17
C ALA A 322 4.93 19.18 3.42
N VAL A 323 5.12 20.40 3.97
CA VAL A 323 4.33 20.91 5.09
C VAL A 323 2.85 21.02 4.72
N GLU A 324 2.52 21.54 3.53
CA GLU A 324 1.13 21.61 3.06
C GLU A 324 0.47 20.22 3.00
N TYR A 325 1.18 19.18 2.54
CA TYR A 325 0.64 17.82 2.59
C TYR A 325 0.35 17.34 4.01
N VAL A 326 1.21 17.69 4.97
CA VAL A 326 1.06 17.34 6.37
C VAL A 326 -0.17 18.02 6.96
N GLU A 327 -0.32 19.33 6.76
CA GLU A 327 -1.45 20.11 7.27
C GLU A 327 -2.80 19.58 6.74
N ARG A 328 -2.84 19.12 5.48
CA ARG A 328 -4.07 18.59 4.87
C ARG A 328 -4.38 17.15 5.28
N LEU A 329 -3.38 16.27 5.31
CA LEU A 329 -3.59 14.82 5.50
C LEU A 329 -3.50 14.36 6.95
N ASP A 330 -2.94 15.19 7.83
CA ASP A 330 -2.88 15.00 9.28
C ASP A 330 -3.42 16.22 10.05
N PRO A 331 -4.67 16.67 9.80
CA PRO A 331 -5.18 17.93 10.36
C PRO A 331 -5.39 17.90 11.88
N TYR A 332 -5.35 16.73 12.50
CA TYR A 332 -5.55 16.52 13.94
C TYR A 332 -4.24 16.20 14.69
N ASN A 333 -3.10 16.26 14.00
CA ASN A 333 -1.77 15.95 14.55
C ASN A 333 -1.73 14.58 15.25
N GLU A 334 -2.15 13.55 14.50
CA GLU A 334 -2.20 12.17 14.93
C GLU A 334 -0.91 11.45 14.50
N PRO A 335 -0.03 11.05 15.43
CA PRO A 335 1.22 10.40 15.07
C PRO A 335 1.00 9.17 14.19
N GLY A 336 1.72 9.08 13.07
CA GLY A 336 1.64 7.94 12.16
C GLY A 336 0.43 7.93 11.22
N ARG A 337 -0.48 8.92 11.32
CA ARG A 337 -1.57 9.14 10.36
C ARG A 337 -1.04 9.29 8.93
N LEU A 338 0.04 10.05 8.78
CA LEU A 338 0.69 10.33 7.51
C LEU A 338 2.11 9.73 7.45
N THR A 339 2.41 9.09 6.34
CA THR A 339 3.75 8.60 5.99
C THR A 339 4.29 9.34 4.76
N LEU A 340 5.40 10.06 4.92
CA LEU A 340 6.12 10.69 3.81
C LEU A 340 7.13 9.70 3.23
N VAL A 341 6.91 9.27 1.99
CA VAL A 341 7.67 8.19 1.35
C VAL A 341 8.69 8.78 0.37
N ALA A 342 9.93 8.92 0.81
CA ALA A 342 11.02 9.51 0.05
C ALA A 342 11.54 8.57 -1.05
N ARG A 343 11.54 9.05 -2.29
CA ARG A 343 12.06 8.33 -3.48
C ARG A 343 12.91 9.26 -4.36
N MET A 344 13.99 9.74 -3.78
CA MET A 344 14.80 10.84 -4.31
C MET A 344 15.85 10.36 -5.34
N GLY A 345 16.25 9.09 -5.23
CA GLY A 345 17.43 8.55 -5.89
C GLY A 345 18.68 8.72 -5.01
N ASN A 346 19.57 7.73 -5.06
CA ASN A 346 20.75 7.66 -4.20
C ASN A 346 21.68 8.88 -4.31
N GLY A 347 21.74 9.48 -5.50
CA GLY A 347 22.54 10.68 -5.77
C GLY A 347 21.90 12.01 -5.35
N LYS A 348 20.69 12.02 -4.79
CA LYS A 348 19.98 13.25 -4.40
C LYS A 348 19.42 13.24 -2.98
N VAL A 349 19.18 12.06 -2.41
CA VAL A 349 18.50 11.92 -1.11
C VAL A 349 19.19 12.73 0.00
N ARG A 350 20.53 12.74 0.01
CA ARG A 350 21.35 13.42 1.03
C ARG A 350 21.27 14.95 0.97
N ASP A 351 20.89 15.51 -0.18
CA ASP A 351 20.79 16.95 -0.38
C ASP A 351 19.34 17.44 -0.24
N VAL A 352 18.38 16.68 -0.78
CA VAL A 352 16.98 17.10 -0.90
C VAL A 352 16.16 16.78 0.34
N LEU A 353 16.39 15.63 0.99
CA LEU A 353 15.56 15.19 2.12
C LEU A 353 15.76 16.02 3.40
N PRO A 354 16.99 16.41 3.82
CA PRO A 354 17.20 17.14 5.07
C PRO A 354 16.37 18.43 5.24
N PRO A 355 16.28 19.35 4.25
CA PRO A 355 15.46 20.54 4.40
C PRO A 355 13.96 20.23 4.49
N ILE A 356 13.48 19.17 3.82
CA ILE A 356 12.09 18.72 3.92
C ILE A 356 11.79 18.19 5.33
N VAL A 357 12.67 17.32 5.86
CA VAL A 357 12.54 16.79 7.23
C VAL A 357 12.52 17.93 8.25
N THR A 358 13.44 18.89 8.10
CA THR A 358 13.53 20.05 9.01
C THR A 358 12.24 20.87 9.05
N ALA A 359 11.64 21.16 7.89
CA ALA A 359 10.42 21.94 7.82
C ALA A 359 9.21 21.19 8.38
N VAL A 360 9.08 19.89 8.06
CA VAL A 360 7.97 19.06 8.56
C VAL A 360 8.08 18.85 10.07
N GLU A 361 9.26 18.54 10.62
CA GLU A 361 9.43 18.43 12.08
C GLU A 361 9.14 19.76 12.79
N ALA A 362 9.49 20.89 12.18
CA ALA A 362 9.20 22.23 12.72
C ALA A 362 7.69 22.57 12.75
N SER A 363 6.86 21.91 11.93
CA SER A 363 5.40 22.04 12.00
C SER A 363 4.79 21.39 13.25
N GLY A 364 5.54 20.55 13.96
CA GLY A 364 5.10 19.86 15.17
C GLY A 364 4.34 18.55 14.92
N HIS A 365 4.13 18.16 13.66
CA HIS A 365 3.51 16.89 13.30
C HIS A 365 4.49 15.72 13.41
N LYS A 366 3.95 14.52 13.70
CA LYS A 366 4.72 13.27 13.76
C LYS A 366 4.35 12.32 12.64
N VAL A 367 4.95 12.57 11.48
CA VAL A 367 4.87 11.68 10.32
C VAL A 367 5.81 10.49 10.44
N ILE A 368 5.53 9.44 9.68
CA ILE A 368 6.52 8.39 9.41
C ILE A 368 7.39 8.82 8.23
N TRP A 369 8.71 8.78 8.43
CA TRP A 369 9.67 8.91 7.34
C TRP A 369 9.99 7.52 6.77
N GLN A 370 9.56 7.26 5.54
CA GLN A 370 9.77 5.98 4.87
C GLN A 370 10.67 6.16 3.64
N SER A 371 11.66 5.27 3.47
CA SER A 371 12.49 5.23 2.25
C SER A 371 11.88 4.29 1.20
N ASP A 372 11.73 4.78 -0.03
CA ASP A 372 11.47 3.99 -1.23
C ASP A 372 12.69 4.09 -2.16
N PRO A 373 13.73 3.26 -1.92
CA PRO A 373 14.98 3.30 -2.66
C PRO A 373 14.88 2.68 -4.07
N MET A 374 13.67 2.34 -4.52
CA MET A 374 13.44 1.63 -5.77
C MET A 374 13.09 2.59 -6.90
N HIS A 375 12.08 3.44 -6.68
CA HIS A 375 11.52 4.26 -7.76
C HIS A 375 12.41 5.45 -8.16
N GLY A 376 13.32 5.91 -7.30
CA GLY A 376 14.31 6.94 -7.63
C GLY A 376 15.46 6.43 -8.51
N ASN A 377 15.76 5.13 -8.47
CA ASN A 377 16.98 4.53 -9.04
C ASN A 377 16.76 3.72 -10.32
N THR A 378 15.63 3.92 -11.00
CA THR A 378 15.28 3.17 -12.22
C THR A 378 15.98 3.74 -13.45
N HIS A 379 16.58 2.89 -14.28
CA HIS A 379 17.18 3.26 -15.58
C HIS A 379 16.88 2.21 -16.65
N SER A 380 17.03 2.58 -17.92
CA SER A 380 16.95 1.63 -19.04
C SER A 380 18.31 0.98 -19.27
N SER A 381 18.34 -0.34 -19.36
CA SER A 381 19.54 -1.08 -19.73
C SER A 381 19.87 -0.90 -21.22
N PRO A 382 21.12 -1.18 -21.66
CA PRO A 382 21.46 -1.25 -23.09
C PRO A 382 20.61 -2.26 -23.87
N THR A 383 20.03 -3.25 -23.18
CA THR A 383 19.13 -4.27 -23.75
C THR A 383 17.65 -3.83 -23.79
N GLY A 384 17.33 -2.60 -23.40
CA GLY A 384 15.98 -2.02 -23.47
C GLY A 384 15.07 -2.32 -22.27
N TYR A 385 15.54 -3.09 -21.28
CA TYR A 385 14.78 -3.41 -20.08
C TYR A 385 14.90 -2.29 -19.04
N LYS A 386 13.79 -1.98 -18.36
CA LYS A 386 13.84 -1.13 -17.16
C LYS A 386 14.40 -1.96 -16.00
N THR A 387 15.48 -1.48 -15.39
CA THR A 387 16.18 -2.17 -14.31
C THR A 387 16.65 -1.19 -13.23
N ARG A 388 17.14 -1.74 -12.12
CA ARG A 388 17.67 -1.03 -10.95
C ARG A 388 18.93 -1.75 -10.50
N HIS A 389 19.99 -0.99 -10.21
CA HIS A 389 21.22 -1.57 -9.68
C HIS A 389 21.10 -1.73 -8.16
N PHE A 390 21.40 -2.92 -7.63
CA PHE A 390 21.25 -3.22 -6.21
C PHE A 390 22.01 -2.23 -5.31
N ASP A 391 23.27 -1.92 -5.64
CA ASP A 391 24.06 -0.96 -4.85
C ASP A 391 23.44 0.44 -4.77
N ARG A 392 22.70 0.90 -5.79
CA ARG A 392 22.00 2.19 -5.74
C ARG A 392 20.78 2.14 -4.83
N VAL A 393 20.10 0.99 -4.81
CA VAL A 393 18.99 0.76 -3.87
C VAL A 393 19.52 0.79 -2.44
N VAL A 394 20.64 0.11 -2.18
CA VAL A 394 21.28 0.11 -0.85
C VAL A 394 21.86 1.48 -0.47
N ASP A 395 22.39 2.25 -1.42
CA ASP A 395 22.97 3.57 -1.14
C ASP A 395 21.92 4.66 -0.84
N GLU A 396 20.66 4.48 -1.27
CA GLU A 396 19.55 5.37 -0.89
C GLU A 396 18.86 4.95 0.41
N GLY A 397 18.73 3.63 0.65
CA GLY A 397 18.10 3.06 1.84
C GLY A 397 18.90 3.34 3.10
#